data_AF-L0DJ83-F1
#
_entry.id   AF-L0DJ83-F1
#
_cell.length_a   1.000
_cell.length_b   1.000
_cell.length_c   1.000
_cell.angle_alpha   90.00
_cell.angle_beta   90.00
_cell.angle_gamma   90.00
#
_symmetry.space_group_name_H-M   'P 1'
#
loop_
_entity.id
_entity.type
_entity.pdbx_description
1 polymer ?
#
loop_
_entity_poly.entity_id
_entity_poly.type
_entity_poly.pdbx_seq_one_letter_code
_entity_poly.pdbx_strand_id
1 'polypeptide(L)'
;MDRRRFVPSPEGLEGRAMLSVFGASNTAQVSAAQEVPVTFHQKETRIEHLPFYLKQLDPNRFLPDATIRKLQDDLLSIAGRLHRPNPATVEAFNSTIKDIVPNASLSVTDAKTLSHAFQRVVGSTGATAQQVANLTQDMNDLAKVDSQSPQPVFLATNDYSLVLQTILGVGRPIQRPPAPELATQDGVRVSDGIGKTTLRQPQLVGTYGAGSSVGNFSGGTGGGFNSNGVTIQIVDDQGTVYGQSVVDPANGNYRVTIGTPLANGVYRFHAQAVDSQGHVSPPSRVYLLKVMSRPGETVATGMATPKGPLSARN
;
A
#
# COMPACT_ATOMS: atom_id res chain seq x y z
N MET A 1 -27.36 -31.50 48.11
CA MET A 1 -26.24 -31.87 47.21
C MET A 1 -26.77 -31.82 45.79
N ASP A 2 -26.48 -30.77 45.03
CA ASP A 2 -26.91 -30.69 43.62
C ASP A 2 -25.80 -30.00 42.82
N ARG A 3 -25.02 -30.81 42.08
CA ARG A 3 -23.90 -30.37 41.24
C ARG A 3 -24.41 -30.24 39.81
N ARG A 4 -25.12 -29.15 39.52
CA ARG A 4 -25.42 -28.79 38.13
C ARG A 4 -24.14 -28.29 37.47
N ARG A 5 -23.54 -29.15 36.65
CA ARG A 5 -22.45 -28.81 35.73
C ARG A 5 -22.88 -27.61 34.88
N PHE A 6 -22.22 -26.48 35.09
CA PHE A 6 -22.21 -25.37 34.15
C PHE A 6 -21.50 -25.85 32.88
N VAL A 7 -22.26 -26.05 31.80
CA VAL A 7 -21.71 -26.16 30.45
C VAL A 7 -21.76 -24.74 29.88
N PRO A 8 -20.62 -24.09 29.61
CA PRO A 8 -20.65 -22.79 28.94
C PRO A 8 -21.16 -22.98 27.51
N SER A 9 -22.20 -22.23 27.12
CA SER A 9 -22.65 -22.07 25.74
C SER A 9 -21.53 -21.46 24.88
N PRO A 10 -21.41 -21.80 23.58
CA PRO A 10 -20.38 -21.26 22.68
C PRO A 10 -20.69 -19.83 22.17
N GLU A 11 -21.46 -19.03 22.91
CA GLU A 11 -21.90 -17.67 22.51
C GLU A 11 -20.82 -16.57 22.65
N GLY A 12 -19.56 -16.94 22.87
CA GLY A 12 -18.47 -15.99 23.14
C GLY A 12 -17.33 -15.92 22.12
N LEU A 13 -17.37 -16.73 21.05
CA LEU A 13 -16.18 -16.95 20.20
C LEU A 13 -16.31 -16.52 18.73
N GLU A 14 -17.51 -16.37 18.17
CA GLU A 14 -17.64 -16.23 16.71
C GLU A 14 -17.66 -14.77 16.21
N GLY A 15 -18.12 -13.82 17.06
CA GLY A 15 -17.99 -12.38 16.78
C GLY A 15 -16.56 -11.86 16.87
N ARG A 16 -15.65 -12.65 17.45
CA ARG A 16 -14.21 -12.33 17.52
C ARG A 16 -13.45 -12.96 16.36
N ALA A 17 -13.89 -14.09 15.82
CA ALA A 17 -13.21 -14.76 14.71
C ALA A 17 -13.11 -13.90 13.43
N MET A 18 -14.12 -13.08 13.11
CA MET A 18 -14.11 -12.24 11.90
C MET A 18 -13.19 -11.00 12.00
N LEU A 19 -12.72 -10.65 13.20
CA LEU A 19 -11.72 -9.60 13.44
C LEU A 19 -10.42 -10.14 14.05
N SER A 20 -10.34 -11.43 14.39
CA SER A 20 -9.16 -12.10 14.98
C SER A 20 -8.50 -13.16 14.08
N VAL A 21 -9.03 -13.45 12.88
CA VAL A 21 -8.29 -14.27 11.88
C VAL A 21 -7.04 -13.55 11.35
N PHE A 22 -6.89 -12.25 11.60
CA PHE A 22 -5.62 -11.52 11.43
C PHE A 22 -5.16 -10.73 12.67
N GLY A 23 -5.63 -11.12 13.87
CA GLY A 23 -5.39 -10.35 15.10
C GLY A 23 -5.45 -11.18 16.38
N ALA A 24 -4.31 -11.80 16.70
CA ALA A 24 -3.83 -12.26 18.01
C ALA A 24 -4.60 -13.34 18.80
N SER A 25 -3.98 -14.52 18.89
CA SER A 25 -3.79 -15.29 20.14
C SER A 25 -2.68 -16.32 19.96
N ASN A 26 -1.42 -15.89 20.08
CA ASN A 26 -0.35 -16.76 20.54
C ASN A 26 0.59 -15.95 21.44
N THR A 27 0.32 -16.01 22.74
CA THR A 27 1.23 -15.55 23.79
C THR A 27 2.34 -16.56 23.96
N ALA A 28 3.31 -16.57 23.05
CA ALA A 28 4.62 -17.17 23.23
C ALA A 28 5.58 -16.60 22.17
N GLN A 29 6.63 -15.90 22.63
CA GLN A 29 7.76 -15.38 21.85
C GLN A 29 7.39 -14.46 20.67
N VAL A 30 7.36 -13.15 20.96
CA VAL A 30 7.48 -12.10 19.96
C VAL A 30 8.84 -12.22 19.28
N SER A 31 8.88 -12.91 18.14
CA SER A 31 9.89 -12.69 17.11
C SER A 31 9.26 -11.78 16.06
N ALA A 32 9.85 -10.61 15.86
CA ALA A 32 9.45 -9.58 14.91
C ALA A 32 9.66 -10.06 13.46
N ALA A 33 8.86 -11.02 13.01
CA ALA A 33 8.77 -11.39 11.60
C ALA A 33 7.85 -10.38 10.89
N GLN A 34 8.48 -9.32 10.39
CA GLN A 34 8.10 -8.51 9.24
C GLN A 34 6.73 -8.85 8.61
N GLU A 35 5.71 -8.03 8.89
CA GLU A 35 4.64 -7.76 7.93
C GLU A 35 5.29 -7.09 6.71
N VAL A 36 5.68 -7.90 5.73
CA VAL A 36 6.24 -7.41 4.48
C VAL A 36 5.12 -6.67 3.74
N PRO A 37 5.33 -5.42 3.34
CA PRO A 37 4.31 -4.67 2.63
C PRO A 37 4.04 -5.20 1.21
N VAL A 38 2.77 -5.15 0.77
CA VAL A 38 2.32 -5.78 -0.48
C VAL A 38 2.51 -4.84 -1.67
N THR A 39 3.43 -5.13 -2.59
CA THR A 39 3.70 -4.28 -3.77
C THR A 39 2.48 -4.16 -4.72
N PHE A 40 2.45 -3.18 -5.64
CA PHE A 40 1.36 -3.05 -6.62
C PHE A 40 1.17 -4.33 -7.45
N HIS A 41 2.27 -4.94 -7.89
CA HIS A 41 2.24 -6.25 -8.55
C HIS A 41 1.62 -7.32 -7.64
N GLN A 42 1.98 -7.35 -6.35
CA GLN A 42 1.40 -8.33 -5.43
C GLN A 42 -0.10 -8.08 -5.15
N LYS A 43 -0.59 -6.84 -5.32
CA LYS A 43 -2.03 -6.51 -5.30
C LYS A 43 -2.76 -7.00 -6.54
N GLU A 44 -2.16 -6.86 -7.72
CA GLU A 44 -2.68 -7.45 -8.96
C GLU A 44 -2.69 -8.99 -8.83
N THR A 45 -1.61 -9.59 -8.32
CA THR A 45 -1.57 -11.02 -8.00
C THR A 45 -2.65 -11.43 -7.00
N ARG A 46 -3.02 -10.56 -6.04
CA ARG A 46 -4.14 -10.82 -5.14
C ARG A 46 -5.48 -10.86 -5.88
N ILE A 47 -5.68 -10.00 -6.88
CA ILE A 47 -6.87 -10.05 -7.75
C ILE A 47 -6.82 -11.33 -8.59
N GLU A 48 -5.68 -11.68 -9.19
CA GLU A 48 -5.49 -12.93 -9.96
C GLU A 48 -5.77 -14.17 -9.11
N HIS A 49 -5.38 -14.15 -7.84
CA HIS A 49 -5.58 -15.23 -6.87
C HIS A 49 -6.92 -15.13 -6.11
N LEU A 50 -7.81 -14.18 -6.45
CA LEU A 50 -9.14 -14.07 -5.86
C LEU A 50 -9.91 -15.41 -5.77
N PRO A 51 -9.97 -16.26 -6.82
CA PRO A 51 -10.64 -17.56 -6.73
C PRO A 51 -10.04 -18.51 -5.68
N PHE A 52 -8.74 -18.40 -5.37
CA PHE A 52 -8.13 -19.17 -4.27
C PHE A 52 -8.70 -18.72 -2.92
N TYR A 53 -8.79 -17.41 -2.69
CA TYR A 53 -9.32 -16.86 -1.43
C TYR A 53 -10.82 -17.15 -1.26
N LEU A 54 -11.61 -17.06 -2.34
CA LEU A 54 -13.05 -17.39 -2.32
C LEU A 54 -13.32 -18.87 -2.02
N LYS A 55 -12.39 -19.77 -2.38
CA LYS A 55 -12.45 -21.21 -2.07
C LYS A 55 -11.89 -21.58 -0.71
N GLN A 56 -11.30 -20.65 0.04
CA GLN A 56 -10.67 -20.98 1.32
C GLN A 56 -11.69 -21.46 2.37
N LEU A 57 -12.93 -20.96 2.30
CA LEU A 57 -14.02 -21.33 3.19
C LEU A 57 -14.76 -22.60 2.74
N ASP A 58 -14.82 -22.84 1.44
CA ASP A 58 -15.33 -24.07 0.84
C ASP A 58 -14.48 -24.44 -0.39
N PRO A 59 -13.49 -25.35 -0.22
CA PRO A 59 -12.57 -25.73 -1.28
C PRO A 59 -13.25 -26.39 -2.50
N ASN A 60 -14.41 -27.01 -2.28
CA ASN A 60 -15.15 -27.74 -3.31
C ASN A 60 -16.25 -26.89 -3.97
N ARG A 61 -16.42 -25.64 -3.52
CA ARG A 61 -17.38 -24.68 -4.09
C ARG A 61 -17.14 -24.51 -5.58
N PHE A 62 -18.23 -24.55 -6.34
CA PHE A 62 -18.23 -24.17 -7.74
C PHE A 62 -18.08 -22.65 -7.87
N LEU A 63 -17.10 -22.20 -8.67
CA LEU A 63 -16.92 -20.81 -9.04
C LEU A 63 -16.87 -20.75 -10.58
N PRO A 64 -17.86 -20.14 -11.25
CA PRO A 64 -17.84 -20.02 -12.71
C PRO A 64 -16.66 -19.15 -13.16
N ASP A 65 -15.81 -19.67 -14.05
CA ASP A 65 -14.64 -18.95 -14.57
C ASP A 65 -15.00 -17.59 -15.18
N ALA A 66 -16.14 -17.52 -15.89
CA ALA A 66 -16.60 -16.28 -16.51
C ALA A 66 -16.98 -15.21 -15.48
N THR A 67 -17.65 -15.59 -14.38
CA THR A 67 -18.04 -14.68 -13.30
C THR A 67 -16.81 -14.16 -12.57
N ILE A 68 -15.85 -15.04 -12.27
CA ILE A 68 -14.62 -14.66 -11.58
C ILE A 68 -13.75 -13.76 -12.47
N ARG A 69 -13.57 -14.08 -13.75
CA ARG A 69 -12.77 -13.25 -14.66
C ARG A 69 -13.35 -11.84 -14.79
N LYS A 70 -14.67 -11.71 -14.93
CA LYS A 70 -15.34 -10.40 -15.00
C LYS A 70 -15.10 -9.57 -13.74
N LEU A 71 -15.27 -10.18 -12.56
CA LEU A 71 -14.96 -9.54 -11.28
C LEU A 71 -13.48 -9.11 -11.20
N GLN A 72 -12.55 -9.95 -11.65
CA GLN A 72 -11.12 -9.62 -11.67
C GLN A 72 -10.82 -8.44 -12.61
N ASP A 73 -11.39 -8.42 -13.81
CA ASP A 73 -11.23 -7.32 -14.77
C ASP A 73 -11.79 -6.00 -14.22
N ASP A 74 -12.98 -6.02 -13.61
CA ASP A 74 -13.60 -4.84 -13.00
C ASP A 74 -12.81 -4.36 -11.77
N LEU A 75 -12.23 -5.26 -10.95
CA LEU A 75 -11.31 -4.92 -9.85
C LEU A 75 -10.00 -4.29 -10.35
N LEU A 76 -9.42 -4.81 -11.44
CA LEU A 76 -8.23 -4.21 -12.06
C LEU A 76 -8.56 -2.81 -12.63
N SER A 77 -9.77 -2.61 -13.13
CA SER A 77 -10.22 -1.30 -13.66
C SER A 77 -10.27 -0.18 -12.62
N ILE A 78 -10.34 -0.50 -11.32
CA ILE A 78 -10.36 0.50 -10.23
C ILE A 78 -9.04 0.58 -9.46
N ALA A 79 -8.08 -0.29 -9.77
CA ALA A 79 -6.80 -0.35 -9.08
C ALA A 79 -6.07 1.01 -9.17
N GLY A 80 -5.64 1.54 -8.02
CA GLY A 80 -4.95 2.82 -7.90
C GLY A 80 -5.76 4.06 -8.27
N ARG A 81 -7.10 4.01 -8.32
CA ARG A 81 -7.97 5.16 -8.68
C ARG A 81 -8.87 5.68 -7.56
N LEU A 82 -9.01 4.93 -6.47
CA LEU A 82 -9.95 5.16 -5.37
C LEU A 82 -9.32 5.91 -4.18
N HIS A 83 -10.13 6.66 -3.45
CA HIS A 83 -9.76 7.29 -2.18
C HIS A 83 -10.31 6.52 -0.97
N ARG A 84 -10.07 7.04 0.25
CA ARG A 84 -10.63 6.43 1.46
C ARG A 84 -12.16 6.43 1.40
N PRO A 85 -12.81 5.34 1.80
CA PRO A 85 -14.27 5.30 1.94
C PRO A 85 -14.70 6.21 3.09
N ASN A 86 -15.95 6.66 3.04
CA ASN A 86 -16.57 7.36 4.16
C ASN A 86 -16.74 6.38 5.34
N PRO A 87 -16.18 6.65 6.54
CA PRO A 87 -16.28 5.76 7.69
C PRO A 87 -17.72 5.34 8.03
N ALA A 88 -18.69 6.26 7.93
CA ALA A 88 -20.09 5.96 8.21
C ALA A 88 -20.68 4.89 7.27
N THR A 89 -20.20 4.84 6.02
CA THR A 89 -20.66 3.81 5.06
C THR A 89 -20.10 2.43 5.39
N VAL A 90 -18.88 2.36 5.90
CA VAL A 90 -18.23 1.11 6.33
C VAL A 90 -18.90 0.58 7.59
N GLU A 91 -19.21 1.46 8.55
CA GLU A 91 -19.95 1.10 9.76
C GLU A 91 -21.35 0.57 9.42
N ALA A 92 -22.06 1.23 8.50
CA ALA A 92 -23.37 0.77 8.03
C ALA A 92 -23.28 -0.61 7.36
N PHE A 93 -22.26 -0.85 6.53
CA PHE A 93 -22.02 -2.16 5.91
C PHE A 93 -21.75 -3.26 6.96
N ASN A 94 -20.92 -2.98 7.96
CA ASN A 94 -20.66 -3.91 9.06
C ASN A 94 -21.92 -4.22 9.87
N SER A 95 -22.80 -3.23 10.09
CA SER A 95 -24.10 -3.46 10.72
C SER A 95 -24.96 -4.39 9.87
N THR A 96 -25.05 -4.14 8.56
CA THR A 96 -25.81 -4.99 7.62
C THR A 96 -25.33 -6.44 7.65
N ILE A 97 -24.01 -6.69 7.70
CA ILE A 97 -23.50 -8.06 7.85
C ILE A 97 -23.97 -8.69 9.16
N LYS A 98 -23.86 -7.98 10.29
CA LYS A 98 -24.29 -8.50 11.60
C LYS A 98 -25.77 -8.87 11.63
N ASP A 99 -26.61 -8.12 10.93
CA ASP A 99 -28.05 -8.36 10.88
C ASP A 99 -28.40 -9.56 9.98
N ILE A 100 -27.63 -9.81 8.92
CA ILE A 100 -27.89 -10.86 7.93
C ILE A 100 -27.29 -12.22 8.32
N VAL A 101 -26.09 -12.23 8.93
CA VAL A 101 -25.37 -13.47 9.33
C VAL A 101 -26.22 -14.49 10.11
N PRO A 102 -27.08 -14.12 11.08
CA PRO A 102 -27.88 -15.11 11.81
C PRO A 102 -28.98 -15.78 10.99
N ASN A 103 -29.27 -15.30 9.77
CA ASN A 103 -30.34 -15.84 8.94
C ASN A 103 -29.96 -17.21 8.36
N ALA A 104 -30.89 -18.16 8.38
CA ALA A 104 -30.65 -19.52 7.87
C ALA A 104 -30.54 -19.61 6.33
N SER A 105 -31.04 -18.60 5.61
CA SER A 105 -31.00 -18.55 4.15
C SER A 105 -30.83 -17.12 3.67
N LEU A 106 -30.18 -16.93 2.53
CA LEU A 106 -29.97 -15.62 1.94
C LEU A 106 -31.24 -15.20 1.20
N SER A 107 -32.12 -14.47 1.88
CA SER A 107 -33.34 -13.98 1.26
C SER A 107 -33.03 -12.96 0.15
N VAL A 108 -33.94 -12.80 -0.81
CA VAL A 108 -33.79 -11.79 -1.87
C VAL A 108 -33.66 -10.38 -1.28
N THR A 109 -34.33 -10.12 -0.16
CA THR A 109 -34.25 -8.84 0.57
C THR A 109 -32.89 -8.65 1.21
N ASP A 110 -32.34 -9.68 1.86
CA ASP A 110 -31.02 -9.61 2.49
C ASP A 110 -29.92 -9.44 1.43
N ALA A 111 -30.00 -10.20 0.33
CA ALA A 111 -29.08 -10.06 -0.79
C ALA A 111 -29.07 -8.64 -1.36
N LYS A 112 -30.25 -8.03 -1.56
CA LYS A 112 -30.36 -6.63 -2.00
C LYS A 112 -29.79 -5.65 -0.96
N THR A 113 -30.05 -5.89 0.32
CA THR A 113 -29.58 -5.02 1.40
C THR A 113 -28.05 -5.04 1.48
N LEU A 114 -27.45 -6.23 1.40
CA LEU A 114 -25.99 -6.41 1.36
C LEU A 114 -25.37 -5.74 0.13
N SER A 115 -25.97 -5.94 -1.05
CA SER A 115 -25.55 -5.32 -2.31
C SER A 115 -25.60 -3.80 -2.26
N HIS A 116 -26.67 -3.21 -1.73
CA HIS A 116 -26.78 -1.77 -1.53
C HIS A 116 -25.78 -1.23 -0.51
N ALA A 117 -25.52 -1.96 0.57
CA ALA A 117 -24.52 -1.56 1.55
C ALA A 117 -23.12 -1.54 0.92
N PHE A 118 -22.76 -2.57 0.14
CA PHE A 118 -21.53 -2.61 -0.64
C PHE A 118 -21.43 -1.45 -1.63
N GLN A 119 -22.49 -1.20 -2.41
CA GLN A 119 -22.57 -0.10 -3.37
C GLN A 119 -22.28 1.26 -2.72
N ARG A 120 -22.82 1.52 -1.51
CA ARG A 120 -22.56 2.76 -0.77
C ARG A 120 -21.11 2.91 -0.37
N VAL A 121 -20.46 1.83 0.08
CA VAL A 121 -19.04 1.89 0.45
C VAL A 121 -18.20 2.17 -0.79
N VAL A 122 -18.38 1.41 -1.87
CA VAL A 122 -17.61 1.58 -3.12
C VAL A 122 -17.86 2.97 -3.71
N GLY A 123 -19.10 3.45 -3.76
CA GLY A 123 -19.43 4.80 -4.23
C GLY A 123 -18.78 5.91 -3.40
N SER A 124 -18.57 5.68 -2.10
CA SER A 124 -17.87 6.64 -1.23
C SER A 124 -16.36 6.72 -1.46
N THR A 125 -15.80 5.84 -2.30
CA THR A 125 -14.36 5.81 -2.63
C THR A 125 -13.99 6.58 -3.90
N GLY A 126 -14.97 7.21 -4.56
CA GLY A 126 -14.73 7.96 -5.80
C GLY A 126 -14.75 7.10 -7.07
N ALA A 127 -15.15 5.82 -6.94
CA ALA A 127 -15.46 4.99 -8.09
C ALA A 127 -16.57 5.63 -8.93
N THR A 128 -16.44 5.56 -10.26
CA THR A 128 -17.48 6.07 -11.18
C THR A 128 -18.77 5.27 -11.03
N ALA A 129 -19.91 5.87 -11.39
CA ALA A 129 -21.20 5.20 -11.36
C ALA A 129 -21.20 3.87 -12.14
N GLN A 130 -20.47 3.81 -13.25
CA GLN A 130 -20.32 2.58 -14.05
C GLN A 130 -19.49 1.52 -13.32
N GLN A 131 -18.35 1.89 -12.73
CA GLN A 131 -17.52 0.95 -11.96
C GLN A 131 -18.26 0.39 -10.74
N VAL A 132 -19.01 1.25 -10.04
CA VAL A 132 -19.88 0.82 -8.94
C VAL A 132 -20.93 -0.16 -9.45
N ALA A 133 -21.63 0.15 -10.55
CA ALA A 133 -22.65 -0.73 -11.11
C ALA A 133 -22.09 -2.09 -11.56
N ASN A 134 -20.92 -2.11 -12.21
CA ASN A 134 -20.25 -3.33 -12.63
C ASN A 134 -19.89 -4.22 -11.43
N LEU A 135 -19.17 -3.68 -10.45
CA LEU A 135 -18.75 -4.42 -9.26
C LEU A 135 -19.94 -4.90 -8.43
N THR A 136 -21.00 -4.10 -8.32
CA THR A 136 -22.25 -4.51 -7.69
C THR A 136 -22.91 -5.67 -8.44
N GLN A 137 -22.90 -5.64 -9.77
CA GLN A 137 -23.43 -6.74 -10.59
C GLN A 137 -22.61 -8.02 -10.41
N ASP A 138 -21.28 -7.93 -10.42
CA ASP A 138 -20.41 -9.09 -10.23
C ASP A 138 -20.64 -9.74 -8.87
N MET A 139 -20.80 -8.94 -7.82
CA MET A 139 -21.12 -9.44 -6.48
C MET A 139 -22.51 -10.08 -6.40
N ASN A 140 -23.49 -9.57 -7.15
CA ASN A 140 -24.82 -10.20 -7.23
C ASN A 140 -24.74 -11.55 -7.96
N ASP A 141 -23.96 -11.64 -9.03
CA ASP A 141 -23.73 -12.88 -9.78
C ASP A 141 -23.01 -13.91 -8.89
N LEU A 142 -22.03 -13.49 -8.10
CA LEU A 142 -21.33 -14.34 -7.13
C LEU A 142 -22.25 -14.82 -5.99
N ALA A 143 -23.04 -13.93 -5.42
CA ALA A 143 -24.02 -14.29 -4.39
C ALA A 143 -25.10 -15.26 -4.90
N LYS A 144 -25.43 -15.20 -6.19
CA LYS A 144 -26.32 -16.17 -6.82
C LYS A 144 -25.69 -17.57 -6.89
N VAL A 145 -24.38 -17.66 -7.14
CA VAL A 145 -23.63 -18.92 -7.03
C VAL A 145 -23.68 -19.43 -5.59
N ASP A 146 -23.48 -18.57 -4.60
CA ASP A 146 -23.53 -18.94 -3.17
C ASP A 146 -24.89 -19.43 -2.72
N SER A 147 -25.97 -18.90 -3.29
CA SER A 147 -27.33 -19.34 -2.98
C SER A 147 -27.57 -20.83 -3.24
N GLN A 148 -26.73 -21.46 -4.07
CA GLN A 148 -26.79 -22.89 -4.40
C GLN A 148 -25.92 -23.76 -3.49
N SER A 149 -25.13 -23.15 -2.61
CA SER A 149 -24.21 -23.83 -1.70
C SER A 149 -24.90 -24.19 -0.36
N PRO A 150 -24.34 -25.13 0.42
CA PRO A 150 -24.92 -25.53 1.71
C PRO A 150 -24.99 -24.40 2.76
N GLN A 151 -24.15 -23.38 2.64
CA GLN A 151 -24.06 -22.25 3.58
C GLN A 151 -24.12 -20.89 2.84
N PRO A 152 -25.26 -20.53 2.26
CA PRO A 152 -25.35 -19.42 1.31
C PRO A 152 -25.09 -18.05 1.96
N VAL A 153 -25.62 -17.83 3.17
CA VAL A 153 -25.44 -16.57 3.92
C VAL A 153 -23.99 -16.38 4.33
N PHE A 154 -23.36 -17.45 4.85
CA PHE A 154 -21.98 -17.41 5.29
C PHE A 154 -21.03 -17.12 4.13
N LEU A 155 -21.18 -17.81 2.99
CA LEU A 155 -20.34 -17.58 1.83
C LEU A 155 -20.54 -16.17 1.26
N ALA A 156 -21.78 -15.74 1.03
CA ALA A 156 -22.05 -14.42 0.46
C ALA A 156 -21.49 -13.28 1.34
N THR A 157 -21.75 -13.30 2.65
CA THR A 157 -21.26 -12.24 3.55
C THR A 157 -19.73 -12.17 3.63
N ASN A 158 -19.06 -13.32 3.58
CA ASN A 158 -17.59 -13.39 3.49
C ASN A 158 -17.08 -12.87 2.14
N ASP A 159 -17.70 -13.26 1.03
CA ASP A 159 -17.31 -12.85 -0.31
C ASP A 159 -17.42 -11.33 -0.48
N TYR A 160 -18.55 -10.74 -0.05
CA TYR A 160 -18.72 -9.27 -0.03
C TYR A 160 -17.64 -8.58 0.80
N SER A 161 -17.27 -9.16 1.95
CA SER A 161 -16.21 -8.62 2.80
C SER A 161 -14.83 -8.72 2.16
N LEU A 162 -14.49 -9.87 1.58
CA LEU A 162 -13.22 -10.12 0.91
C LEU A 162 -13.03 -9.21 -0.31
N VAL A 163 -14.06 -9.09 -1.15
CA VAL A 163 -14.01 -8.23 -2.33
C VAL A 163 -13.94 -6.77 -1.92
N LEU A 164 -14.71 -6.35 -0.90
CA LEU A 164 -14.60 -4.98 -0.40
C LEU A 164 -13.19 -4.68 0.15
N GLN A 165 -12.59 -5.60 0.91
CA GLN A 165 -11.20 -5.46 1.35
C GLN A 165 -10.23 -5.38 0.17
N THR A 166 -10.48 -6.16 -0.89
CA THR A 166 -9.67 -6.11 -2.11
C THR A 166 -9.79 -4.74 -2.75
N ILE A 167 -11.00 -4.21 -2.96
CA ILE A 167 -11.27 -2.86 -3.47
C ILE A 167 -10.55 -1.79 -2.66
N LEU A 168 -10.69 -1.83 -1.33
CA LEU A 168 -10.11 -0.82 -0.43
C LEU A 168 -8.58 -0.90 -0.36
N GLY A 169 -8.01 -2.10 -0.56
CA GLY A 169 -6.56 -2.33 -0.61
C GLY A 169 -5.95 -1.95 -1.95
N VAL A 170 -6.55 -2.40 -3.07
CA VAL A 170 -6.02 -2.20 -4.42
C VAL A 170 -6.36 -0.84 -5.01
N GLY A 171 -7.45 -0.23 -4.55
CA GLY A 171 -7.96 1.03 -5.09
C GLY A 171 -7.11 2.25 -4.78
N ARG A 172 -6.26 2.25 -3.75
CA ARG A 172 -5.65 3.51 -3.26
C ARG A 172 -4.31 3.81 -3.92
N PRO A 173 -4.15 4.89 -4.72
CA PRO A 173 -2.84 5.29 -5.24
C PRO A 173 -1.99 5.95 -4.16
N ILE A 174 -0.70 5.60 -4.09
CA ILE A 174 0.29 6.48 -3.46
C ILE A 174 0.63 7.58 -4.46
N GLN A 175 0.61 8.83 -4.00
CA GLN A 175 0.92 9.98 -4.85
C GLN A 175 2.39 9.97 -5.28
N ARG A 176 2.65 10.42 -6.50
CA ARG A 176 4.00 10.72 -6.97
C ARG A 176 4.59 11.83 -6.09
N PRO A 177 5.73 11.63 -5.41
CA PRO A 177 6.38 12.70 -4.67
C PRO A 177 6.92 13.77 -5.63
N PRO A 178 7.05 15.03 -5.17
CA PRO A 178 7.89 16.02 -5.85
C PRO A 178 9.33 15.52 -6.02
N ALA A 179 10.09 16.14 -6.93
CA ALA A 179 11.52 15.86 -7.00
C ALA A 179 12.19 16.20 -5.65
N PRO A 180 13.11 15.35 -5.19
CA PRO A 180 13.92 15.68 -4.03
C PRO A 180 14.85 16.84 -4.37
N GLU A 181 15.33 17.56 -3.37
CA GLU A 181 16.31 18.62 -3.51
C GLU A 181 17.50 18.41 -2.57
N LEU A 182 18.71 18.77 -2.98
CA LEU A 182 19.89 18.72 -2.13
C LEU A 182 19.68 19.57 -0.86
N ALA A 183 20.01 19.05 0.32
CA ALA A 183 19.99 19.83 1.54
C ALA A 183 20.93 21.05 1.42
N THR A 184 20.47 22.22 1.85
CA THR A 184 21.21 23.48 1.70
C THR A 184 22.57 23.48 2.41
N GLN A 185 22.72 22.69 3.47
CA GLN A 185 23.98 22.51 4.19
C GLN A 185 24.98 21.61 3.44
N ASP A 186 24.52 20.81 2.47
CA ASP A 186 25.31 19.79 1.78
C ASP A 186 25.76 20.22 0.37
N GLY A 187 25.40 21.43 -0.05
CA GLY A 187 25.88 22.03 -1.29
C GLY A 187 24.97 23.12 -1.82
N VAL A 188 25.04 23.36 -3.14
CA VAL A 188 24.37 24.48 -3.80
C VAL A 188 23.30 23.96 -4.73
N ARG A 189 22.08 24.49 -4.57
CA ARG A 189 20.98 24.32 -5.55
C ARG A 189 21.21 25.32 -6.68
N VAL A 190 21.42 24.81 -7.89
CA VAL A 190 21.77 25.65 -9.05
C VAL A 190 20.51 26.16 -9.76
N SER A 191 19.50 25.29 -9.86
CA SER A 191 18.18 25.58 -10.40
C SER A 191 17.18 24.56 -9.85
N ASP A 192 15.89 24.72 -10.16
CA ASP A 192 14.90 23.67 -9.88
C ASP A 192 15.36 22.36 -10.54
N GLY A 193 15.35 21.27 -9.77
CA GLY A 193 15.80 19.96 -10.22
C GLY A 193 17.32 19.74 -10.33
N ILE A 194 18.18 20.71 -9.98
CA ILE A 194 19.64 20.57 -10.16
C ILE A 194 20.43 21.02 -8.92
N GLY A 195 21.28 20.12 -8.40
CA GLY A 195 22.19 20.38 -7.28
C GLY A 195 23.67 20.12 -7.60
N LYS A 196 24.54 20.78 -6.85
CA LYS A 196 26.00 20.54 -6.85
C LYS A 196 26.50 20.32 -5.43
N THR A 197 27.33 19.29 -5.24
CA THR A 197 27.95 18.99 -3.95
C THR A 197 29.39 18.50 -4.12
N THR A 198 30.20 18.64 -3.08
CA THR A 198 31.50 17.96 -2.94
C THR A 198 31.43 16.79 -1.95
N LEU A 199 30.27 16.55 -1.34
CA LEU A 199 30.07 15.44 -0.40
C LEU A 199 29.81 14.14 -1.15
N ARG A 200 30.36 13.05 -0.60
CA ARG A 200 30.17 11.70 -1.13
C ARG A 200 28.84 11.08 -0.69
N GLN A 201 28.29 11.52 0.45
CA GLN A 201 27.02 11.05 1.02
C GLN A 201 26.13 12.24 1.39
N PRO A 202 25.63 12.99 0.40
CA PRO A 202 24.77 14.14 0.66
C PRO A 202 23.39 13.72 1.15
N GLN A 203 22.69 14.65 1.78
CA GLN A 203 21.28 14.55 2.15
C GLN A 203 20.42 15.15 1.05
N LEU A 204 19.38 14.41 0.66
CA LEU A 204 18.29 14.94 -0.14
C LEU A 204 17.07 15.18 0.75
N VAL A 205 16.39 16.30 0.56
CA VAL A 205 15.22 16.74 1.33
C VAL A 205 14.06 17.02 0.40
N GLY A 206 12.86 16.99 0.95
CA GLY A 206 11.66 17.40 0.24
C GLY A 206 10.44 17.32 1.14
N THR A 207 9.28 17.48 0.52
CA THR A 207 7.99 17.35 1.20
C THR A 207 7.13 16.30 0.51
N TYR A 208 6.32 15.62 1.30
CA TYR A 208 5.37 14.61 0.84
C TYR A 208 4.13 14.69 1.74
N GLY A 209 2.95 14.94 1.16
CA GLY A 209 1.70 15.05 1.91
C GLY A 209 1.56 16.31 2.77
N ALA A 210 2.59 17.16 2.86
CA ALA A 210 2.52 18.49 3.48
C ALA A 210 1.67 19.44 2.63
N GLY A 211 0.34 19.40 2.79
CA GLY A 211 -0.56 20.42 2.26
C GLY A 211 -0.36 20.74 0.77
N SER A 212 -0.12 19.75 -0.09
CA SER A 212 -0.26 19.99 -1.53
C SER A 212 -1.69 20.43 -1.77
N SER A 213 -1.86 21.74 -1.97
CA SER A 213 -2.96 22.32 -2.71
C SER A 213 -2.90 21.76 -4.13
N VAL A 214 -3.24 20.49 -4.29
CA VAL A 214 -3.59 19.94 -5.60
C VAL A 214 -4.89 20.65 -5.95
N GLY A 215 -4.74 21.67 -6.81
CA GLY A 215 -5.75 22.53 -7.41
C GLY A 215 -7.14 22.50 -6.78
N ASN A 216 -7.50 23.57 -6.05
CA ASN A 216 -8.86 24.10 -5.90
C ASN A 216 -10.02 23.07 -6.07
N PHE A 217 -10.07 22.04 -5.23
CA PHE A 217 -11.34 21.34 -5.00
C PHE A 217 -12.07 22.09 -3.89
N SER A 218 -12.90 23.04 -4.33
CA SER A 218 -13.83 23.76 -3.46
C SER A 218 -14.89 22.78 -2.94
N GLY A 219 -14.63 22.18 -1.78
CA GLY A 219 -15.58 21.29 -1.12
C GLY A 219 -15.00 20.60 0.12
N GLY A 220 -14.97 21.31 1.25
CA GLY A 220 -14.88 20.69 2.57
C GLY A 220 -13.48 20.62 3.19
N THR A 221 -13.30 21.38 4.24
CA THR A 221 -12.14 21.51 5.12
C THR A 221 -11.66 20.15 5.67
N GLY A 222 -10.38 19.82 5.46
CA GLY A 222 -9.67 18.81 6.28
C GLY A 222 -9.08 17.57 5.60
N GLY A 223 -9.00 17.51 4.27
CA GLY A 223 -8.42 16.36 3.55
C GLY A 223 -6.88 16.34 3.48
N GLY A 224 -6.17 16.49 4.60
CA GLY A 224 -4.72 16.27 4.62
C GLY A 224 -4.40 14.79 4.40
N PHE A 225 -3.57 14.45 3.40
CA PHE A 225 -3.02 13.11 3.28
C PHE A 225 -2.22 12.80 4.54
N ASN A 226 -2.65 11.79 5.28
CA ASN A 226 -1.92 11.39 6.47
C ASN A 226 -0.60 10.74 6.04
N SER A 227 0.52 11.47 6.15
CA SER A 227 1.89 11.00 5.89
C SER A 227 2.42 10.06 6.98
N ASN A 228 1.62 9.73 8.01
CA ASN A 228 2.00 8.76 9.04
C ASN A 228 2.43 7.43 8.40
N GLY A 229 3.70 7.09 8.66
CA GLY A 229 4.30 5.83 8.24
C GLY A 229 4.66 5.75 6.75
N VAL A 230 4.69 6.86 6.02
CA VAL A 230 5.23 6.89 4.65
C VAL A 230 6.76 6.99 4.69
N THR A 231 7.45 6.19 3.91
CA THR A 231 8.89 6.22 3.65
C THR A 231 9.16 6.75 2.25
N ILE A 232 10.06 7.72 2.09
CA ILE A 232 10.58 8.12 0.78
C ILE A 232 11.86 7.35 0.49
N GLN A 233 11.96 6.79 -0.72
CA GLN A 233 13.16 6.18 -1.28
C GLN A 233 13.74 7.06 -2.38
N ILE A 234 15.07 7.19 -2.41
CA ILE A 234 15.79 7.84 -3.50
C ILE A 234 16.36 6.75 -4.41
N VAL A 235 15.97 6.78 -5.68
CA VAL A 235 16.32 5.76 -6.68
C VAL A 235 16.95 6.36 -7.94
N ASP A 236 17.69 5.58 -8.72
CA ASP A 236 18.16 5.97 -10.06
C ASP A 236 17.19 5.56 -11.19
N ASP A 237 17.55 5.82 -12.46
CA ASP A 237 16.75 5.43 -13.63
C ASP A 237 16.56 3.90 -13.75
N GLN A 238 17.40 3.08 -13.09
CA GLN A 238 17.31 1.62 -13.08
C GLN A 238 16.56 1.08 -11.85
N GLY A 239 16.12 1.96 -10.93
CA GLY A 239 15.42 1.59 -9.70
C GLY A 239 16.33 1.22 -8.52
N THR A 240 17.64 1.42 -8.61
CA THR A 240 18.57 1.15 -7.51
C THR A 240 18.33 2.14 -6.36
N VAL A 241 18.12 1.65 -5.14
CA VAL A 241 17.89 2.50 -3.95
C VAL A 241 19.22 3.01 -3.37
N TYR A 242 19.37 4.32 -3.26
CA TYR A 242 20.55 4.99 -2.70
C TYR A 242 20.35 5.43 -1.24
N GLY A 243 19.11 5.51 -0.79
CA GLY A 243 18.75 5.88 0.57
C GLY A 243 17.24 5.90 0.76
N GLN A 244 16.81 5.88 2.01
CA GLN A 244 15.40 6.01 2.36
C GLN A 244 15.22 6.70 3.72
N SER A 245 14.03 7.26 3.97
CA SER A 245 13.69 7.90 5.24
C SER A 245 12.18 8.04 5.41
N VAL A 246 11.71 8.02 6.65
CA VAL A 246 10.29 8.20 6.99
C VAL A 246 9.92 9.68 6.89
N VAL A 247 8.76 9.96 6.32
CA VAL A 247 8.15 11.29 6.26
C VAL A 247 7.66 11.67 7.64
N ASP A 248 8.00 12.88 8.08
CA ASP A 248 7.49 13.45 9.32
C ASP A 248 5.96 13.66 9.21
N PRO A 249 5.16 13.04 10.10
CA PRO A 249 3.71 13.13 10.03
C PRO A 249 3.14 14.50 10.41
N ALA A 250 3.90 15.33 11.13
CA ALA A 250 3.43 16.63 11.60
C ALA A 250 3.53 17.71 10.51
N ASN A 251 4.55 17.62 9.66
CA ASN A 251 4.84 18.66 8.66
C ASN A 251 5.05 18.12 7.24
N GLY A 252 5.01 16.79 7.03
CA GLY A 252 5.20 16.13 5.74
C GLY A 252 6.61 16.28 5.15
N ASN A 253 7.59 16.73 5.92
CA ASN A 253 8.97 16.85 5.45
C ASN A 253 9.67 15.49 5.52
N TYR A 254 10.62 15.26 4.63
CA TYR A 254 11.52 14.12 4.70
C TYR A 254 12.97 14.55 4.44
N ARG A 255 13.89 13.74 4.96
CA ARG A 255 15.33 13.90 4.75
C ARG A 255 15.97 12.52 4.58
N VAL A 256 16.52 12.26 3.40
CA VAL A 256 17.15 11.01 3.03
C VAL A 256 18.66 11.19 2.91
N THR A 257 19.41 10.41 3.68
CA THR A 257 20.86 10.27 3.51
C THR A 257 21.17 9.35 2.34
N ILE A 258 21.99 9.79 1.39
CA ILE A 258 22.57 8.88 0.40
C ILE A 258 23.59 7.98 1.11
N GLY A 259 23.25 6.70 1.28
CA GLY A 259 24.08 5.72 1.99
C GLY A 259 25.28 5.26 1.18
N THR A 260 25.15 5.16 -0.14
CA THR A 260 26.24 4.73 -1.04
C THR A 260 27.15 5.91 -1.39
N PRO A 261 28.46 5.86 -1.07
CA PRO A 261 29.38 6.93 -1.44
C PRO A 261 29.42 7.16 -2.95
N LEU A 262 29.11 8.40 -3.36
CA LEU A 262 29.08 8.80 -4.77
C LEU A 262 30.47 9.25 -5.23
N ALA A 263 30.98 8.63 -6.31
CA ALA A 263 32.16 9.12 -7.03
C ALA A 263 31.87 10.47 -7.73
N ASN A 264 32.91 11.16 -8.18
CA ASN A 264 32.75 12.36 -9.02
C ASN A 264 31.96 12.03 -10.29
N GLY A 265 30.94 12.83 -10.59
CA GLY A 265 30.06 12.56 -11.73
C GLY A 265 28.73 13.28 -11.65
N VAL A 266 27.86 12.98 -12.61
CA VAL A 266 26.47 13.44 -12.65
C VAL A 266 25.57 12.25 -12.39
N TYR A 267 24.70 12.38 -11.41
CA TYR A 267 23.73 11.36 -11.01
C TYR A 267 22.31 11.85 -11.32
N ARG A 268 21.46 10.90 -11.69
CA ARG A 268 20.04 11.11 -11.99
C ARG A 268 19.24 10.39 -10.93
N PHE A 269 18.59 11.14 -10.07
CA PHE A 269 17.81 10.61 -8.95
C PHE A 269 16.32 10.89 -9.13
N HIS A 270 15.52 9.99 -8.59
CA HIS A 270 14.09 10.12 -8.43
C HIS A 270 13.72 9.86 -6.98
N ALA A 271 12.61 10.43 -6.54
CA ALA A 271 11.97 10.06 -5.27
C ALA A 271 10.80 9.13 -5.57
N GLN A 272 10.61 8.12 -4.74
CA GLN A 272 9.44 7.26 -4.70
C GLN A 272 8.90 7.24 -3.28
N ALA A 273 7.59 7.26 -3.13
CA ALA A 273 6.94 7.17 -1.83
C ALA A 273 6.47 5.74 -1.60
N VAL A 274 6.68 5.26 -0.38
CA VAL A 274 6.35 3.93 0.09
C VAL A 274 5.49 4.09 1.32
N ASP A 275 4.22 3.69 1.31
CA ASP A 275 3.36 3.92 2.49
C ASP A 275 3.61 2.89 3.60
N SER A 276 2.87 3.00 4.71
CA SER A 276 2.98 2.06 5.84
C SER A 276 2.47 0.65 5.50
N GLN A 277 1.85 0.49 4.34
CA GLN A 277 1.43 -0.78 3.74
C GLN A 277 2.33 -1.14 2.54
N GLY A 278 3.43 -0.36 2.38
CA GLY A 278 4.51 -0.40 1.40
C GLY A 278 4.11 -0.64 -0.04
N HIS A 279 3.00 -0.01 -0.44
CA HIS A 279 2.80 0.27 -1.86
C HIS A 279 3.88 1.25 -2.31
N VAL A 280 4.18 1.36 -3.60
CA VAL A 280 5.20 2.28 -4.13
C VAL A 280 4.55 3.20 -5.16
N SER A 281 4.83 4.50 -5.10
CA SER A 281 4.32 5.45 -6.11
C SER A 281 5.17 5.47 -7.38
N PRO A 282 4.61 6.01 -8.49
CA PRO A 282 5.44 6.38 -9.64
C PRO A 282 6.58 7.32 -9.22
N PRO A 283 7.77 7.22 -9.84
CA PRO A 283 8.90 8.08 -9.52
C PRO A 283 8.59 9.55 -9.83
N SER A 284 9.19 10.44 -9.03
CA SER A 284 9.17 11.88 -9.27
C SER A 284 9.84 12.25 -10.61
N ARG A 285 9.76 13.52 -11.00
CA ARG A 285 10.61 14.06 -12.07
C ARG A 285 12.09 13.90 -11.68
N VAL A 286 12.97 13.79 -12.68
CA VAL A 286 14.41 13.63 -12.43
C VAL A 286 15.00 14.80 -11.64
N TYR A 287 15.86 14.48 -10.68
CA TYR A 287 16.75 15.39 -9.99
C TYR A 287 18.20 15.11 -10.39
N LEU A 288 18.89 16.11 -10.91
CA LEU A 288 20.28 16.00 -11.34
C LEU A 288 21.22 16.46 -10.22
N LEU A 289 22.08 15.56 -9.75
CA LEU A 289 23.11 15.89 -8.77
C LEU A 289 24.50 15.77 -9.39
N LYS A 290 25.25 16.87 -9.42
CA LYS A 290 26.66 16.85 -9.82
C LYS A 290 27.56 16.80 -8.59
N VAL A 291 28.30 15.71 -8.45
CA VAL A 291 29.31 15.50 -7.41
C VAL A 291 30.68 15.92 -7.96
N MET A 292 31.33 16.87 -7.28
CA MET A 292 32.60 17.47 -7.67
C MET A 292 33.72 17.07 -6.72
N SER A 293 34.96 17.12 -7.19
CA SER A 293 36.13 16.94 -6.33
C SER A 293 36.18 18.02 -5.25
N ARG A 294 36.58 17.64 -4.04
CA ARG A 294 36.83 18.62 -2.98
C ARG A 294 38.09 19.42 -3.31
N PRO A 295 38.15 20.72 -3.02
CA PRO A 295 39.39 21.49 -3.13
C PRO A 295 40.50 20.81 -2.31
N GLY A 296 41.61 20.43 -2.96
CA GLY A 296 42.73 19.71 -2.34
C GLY A 296 42.65 18.17 -2.39
N GLU A 297 41.60 17.60 -2.99
CA GLU A 297 41.52 16.15 -3.21
C GLU A 297 42.39 15.77 -4.42
N THR A 298 43.56 15.17 -4.15
CA THR A 298 44.43 14.64 -5.20
C THR A 298 43.71 13.50 -5.90
N VAL A 299 43.42 13.66 -7.19
CA VAL A 299 43.01 12.54 -8.03
C VAL A 299 44.17 11.54 -7.99
N ALA A 300 43.96 10.37 -7.42
CA ALA A 300 44.94 9.29 -7.49
C ALA A 300 45.02 8.81 -8.94
N THR A 301 45.75 9.54 -9.79
CA THR A 301 46.34 8.96 -10.99
C THR A 301 47.32 7.92 -10.48
N GLY A 302 47.01 6.64 -10.67
CA GLY A 302 47.92 5.55 -10.35
C GLY A 302 49.23 5.72 -11.13
N MET A 303 50.19 6.42 -10.56
CA MET A 303 51.59 6.20 -10.88
C MET A 303 52.01 5.01 -10.04
N ALA A 304 52.16 3.86 -10.68
CA ALA A 304 52.87 2.74 -10.11
C ALA A 304 54.24 3.25 -9.64
N THR A 305 54.47 3.21 -8.34
CA THR A 305 55.77 3.47 -7.74
C THR A 305 56.75 2.39 -8.23
N PRO A 306 57.94 2.74 -8.76
CA PRO A 306 58.97 1.74 -9.04
C PRO A 306 59.41 1.13 -7.69
N LYS A 307 59.29 -0.20 -7.59
CA LYS A 307 59.74 -0.99 -6.44
C LYS A 307 61.29 -1.06 -6.48
N GLY A 308 61.96 -0.48 -5.47
CA GLY A 308 63.43 -0.37 -5.37
C GLY A 308 64.19 -1.69 -5.09
N PRO A 309 65.42 -1.70 -4.54
CA PRO A 309 66.20 -0.58 -3.98
C PRO A 309 67.64 -0.41 -4.56
N LEU A 310 68.28 0.69 -4.16
CA LEU A 310 69.73 0.93 -4.28
C LEU A 310 70.51 -0.11 -3.46
N SER A 311 71.36 -0.91 -4.12
CA SER A 311 72.46 -1.62 -3.47
C SER A 311 73.75 -0.84 -3.65
N ALA A 312 74.28 -0.29 -2.56
CA ALA A 312 75.65 0.17 -2.47
C ALA A 312 76.55 -0.99 -2.01
N ARG A 313 77.60 -1.30 -2.78
CA ARG A 313 78.96 -1.69 -2.32
C ARG A 313 79.84 -2.13 -3.51
N ASN A 314 80.86 -1.35 -3.82
CA ASN A 314 82.25 -1.67 -3.50
C ASN A 314 83.10 -0.40 -3.60
#